data_AF-A0A534IMP0-F1
#
_entry.id   AF-A0A534IMP0-F1
#
_cell.length_a   1.000
_cell.length_b   1.000
_cell.length_c   1.000
_cell.angle_alpha   90.00
_cell.angle_beta   90.00
_cell.angle_gamma   90.00
#
_symmetry.space_group_name_H-M   'P 1'
#
loop_
_entity.id
_entity.type
_entity.pdbx_description
1 polymer ?
#
loop_
_entity_poly.entity_id
_entity_poly.type
_entity_poly.pdbx_seq_one_letter_code
_entity_poly.pdbx_strand_id
1 'polypeptide(L)'
;MPVVLLFLAGGAMSFLVVLPFTFTFLYGIAIAMGALPLLDLQQFLDFVLLFSLGFGIAFELPVVMYGLSVLGVVEAEFWKRHWRLATFAIFFFGAAITPDGSGVTMMLVAIPMLFLYVGGYAAIRLHDRSVSRHGSAAKSS
;
A
#
# COMPACT_ATOMS: atom_id res chain seq x y z
N MET A 1 -10.24 -4.53 15.57
CA MET A 1 -10.05 -3.18 15.02
C MET A 1 -8.76 -2.97 14.19
N PRO A 2 -8.19 -3.97 13.48
CA PRO A 2 -6.97 -3.74 12.70
C PRO A 2 -7.22 -2.89 11.42
N VAL A 3 -8.40 -3.06 10.80
CA VAL A 3 -8.84 -2.31 9.59
C VAL A 3 -8.73 -0.80 9.83
N VAL A 4 -9.52 -0.27 10.76
CA VAL A 4 -9.56 1.18 11.05
C VAL A 4 -8.16 1.76 11.35
N LEU A 5 -7.31 1.02 12.07
CA LEU A 5 -5.96 1.47 12.38
C LEU A 5 -5.07 1.53 11.14
N LEU A 6 -5.14 0.53 10.26
CA LEU A 6 -4.38 0.50 9.01
C LEU A 6 -4.87 1.57 8.03
N PHE A 7 -6.18 1.74 7.90
CA PHE A 7 -6.75 2.81 7.09
C PHE A 7 -6.28 4.21 7.54
N LEU A 8 -6.39 4.49 8.85
CA LEU A 8 -5.94 5.77 9.41
C LEU A 8 -4.42 5.93 9.29
N ALA A 9 -3.63 4.86 9.49
CA ALA A 9 -2.20 4.90 9.29
C ALA A 9 -1.83 5.19 7.83
N GLY A 10 -2.55 4.62 6.87
CA GLY A 10 -2.39 4.90 5.44
C GLY A 10 -2.73 6.35 5.10
N GLY A 11 -3.90 6.83 5.54
CA GLY A 11 -4.29 8.24 5.37
C GLY A 11 -3.28 9.20 6.01
N ALA A 12 -2.79 8.91 7.21
CA ALA A 12 -1.78 9.71 7.89
C ALA A 12 -0.43 9.70 7.17
N MET A 13 0.04 8.54 6.70
CA MET A 13 1.30 8.45 5.94
C MET A 13 1.20 9.20 4.61
N SER A 14 0.06 9.07 3.94
CA SER A 14 -0.24 9.83 2.72
C SER A 14 -0.15 11.33 2.96
N PHE A 15 -0.87 11.83 3.98
CA PHE A 15 -0.95 13.25 4.28
C PHE A 15 0.35 13.85 4.81
N LEU A 16 1.04 13.14 5.69
CA LEU A 16 2.21 13.66 6.41
C LEU A 16 3.55 13.40 5.71
N VAL A 17 3.62 12.41 4.83
CA VAL A 17 4.89 11.99 4.21
C VAL A 17 4.83 12.08 2.69
N VAL A 18 3.84 11.44 2.07
CA VAL A 18 3.82 11.25 0.61
C VAL A 18 3.41 12.53 -0.12
N LEU A 19 2.37 13.20 0.33
CA LEU A 19 1.91 14.46 -0.24
C LEU A 19 2.94 15.59 -0.15
N PRO A 20 3.56 15.90 1.01
CA PRO A 20 4.54 16.99 1.08
C PRO A 20 5.75 16.73 0.18
N PHE A 21 6.21 15.47 0.08
CA PHE A 21 7.28 15.12 -0.85
C PHE A 21 6.83 15.30 -2.30
N THR A 22 5.65 14.79 -2.65
CA THR A 22 5.07 14.88 -4.01
C THR A 22 4.96 16.33 -4.46
N PHE A 23 4.44 17.23 -3.62
CA PHE A 23 4.37 18.65 -3.94
C PHE A 23 5.75 19.28 -4.04
N THR A 24 6.66 19.04 -3.09
CA THR A 24 8.02 19.60 -3.16
C THR A 24 8.72 19.20 -4.47
N PHE A 25 8.55 17.95 -4.89
CA PHE A 25 9.10 17.43 -6.13
C PHE A 25 8.45 18.08 -7.38
N LEU A 26 7.11 18.12 -7.44
CA LEU A 26 6.36 18.73 -8.54
C LEU A 26 6.68 20.22 -8.71
N TYR A 27 6.69 20.98 -7.60
CA TYR A 27 7.04 22.40 -7.62
C TYR A 27 8.50 22.60 -8.06
N GLY A 28 9.42 21.74 -7.62
CA GLY A 28 10.81 21.78 -8.07
C GLY A 28 10.96 21.58 -9.58
N ILE A 29 10.22 20.62 -10.15
CA ILE A 29 10.18 20.41 -11.61
C ILE A 29 9.60 21.62 -12.33
N ALA A 30 8.47 22.15 -11.86
CA ALA A 30 7.81 23.29 -12.49
C ALA A 30 8.75 24.51 -12.58
N ILE A 31 9.42 24.83 -11.47
CA ILE A 31 10.41 25.91 -11.40
C ILE A 31 11.58 25.64 -12.35
N ALA A 32 12.11 24.42 -12.38
CA ALA A 32 13.21 24.04 -13.29
C ALA A 32 12.83 24.16 -14.77
N MET A 33 11.55 24.03 -15.10
CA MET A 33 11.01 24.20 -16.46
C MET A 33 10.58 25.65 -16.76
N GLY A 34 10.78 26.59 -15.83
CA GLY A 34 10.34 27.99 -16.00
C GLY A 34 8.82 28.16 -15.99
N ALA A 35 8.07 27.16 -15.52
CA ALA A 35 6.63 27.20 -15.40
C ALA A 35 6.21 27.76 -14.04
N LEU A 36 5.13 28.53 -14.00
CA LEU A 36 4.46 28.90 -12.76
C LEU A 36 3.64 27.70 -12.28
N PRO A 37 3.91 27.13 -11.09
CA PRO A 37 3.11 26.04 -10.53
C PRO A 37 1.77 26.60 -10.03
N LEU A 38 0.85 26.83 -10.97
CA LEU A 38 -0.52 27.24 -10.69
C LEU A 38 -1.37 25.99 -10.57
N LEU A 39 -1.57 25.52 -9.34
CA LEU A 39 -2.57 24.51 -9.05
C LEU A 39 -3.83 25.22 -8.55
N ASP A 40 -4.96 24.97 -9.21
CA ASP A 40 -6.24 25.49 -8.73
C ASP A 40 -6.58 24.88 -7.36
N LEU A 41 -7.23 25.66 -6.48
CA LEU A 41 -7.54 25.22 -5.12
C LEU A 41 -8.45 23.98 -5.12
N GLN A 42 -9.40 23.92 -6.05
CA GLN A 42 -10.31 22.78 -6.15
C GLN A 42 -9.53 21.54 -6.58
N GLN A 43 -8.67 21.66 -7.60
CA GLN A 43 -7.81 20.55 -8.06
C GLN A 43 -6.87 20.06 -6.97
N PHE A 44 -6.31 20.98 -6.17
CA PHE A 44 -5.49 20.64 -5.02
C PHE A 44 -6.26 19.79 -4.01
N LEU A 45 -7.44 20.27 -3.58
CA LEU A 45 -8.25 19.57 -2.59
C LEU A 45 -8.73 18.21 -3.10
N ASP A 46 -9.19 18.14 -4.35
CA ASP A 46 -9.63 16.89 -4.98
C ASP A 46 -8.48 15.88 -5.05
N PHE A 47 -7.27 16.32 -5.43
CA PHE A 47 -6.08 15.48 -5.41
C PHE A 47 -5.76 15.00 -4.01
N VAL A 48 -5.63 15.90 -3.02
CA VAL A 48 -5.28 15.55 -1.64
C VAL A 48 -6.28 14.56 -1.04
N LEU A 49 -7.58 14.78 -1.25
CA LEU A 49 -8.64 13.92 -0.73
C LEU A 49 -8.63 12.54 -1.40
N LEU A 50 -8.67 12.49 -2.72
CA LEU A 50 -8.69 11.23 -3.47
C LEU A 50 -7.41 10.43 -3.26
N PHE A 51 -6.26 11.11 -3.23
CA PHE A 51 -4.96 10.51 -2.96
C PHE A 51 -4.90 9.93 -1.54
N SER A 52 -5.33 10.68 -0.53
CA SER A 52 -5.35 10.21 0.87
C SER A 52 -6.30 9.04 1.07
N LEU A 53 -7.49 9.08 0.47
CA LEU A 53 -8.47 7.99 0.52
C LEU A 53 -7.95 6.74 -0.20
N GLY A 54 -7.42 6.89 -1.42
CA GLY A 54 -6.84 5.79 -2.18
C GLY A 54 -5.69 5.11 -1.44
N PHE A 55 -4.83 5.90 -0.79
CA PHE A 55 -3.73 5.39 0.02
C PHE A 55 -4.22 4.67 1.29
N GLY A 56 -5.24 5.19 1.96
CA GLY A 56 -5.90 4.53 3.09
C GLY A 56 -6.49 3.16 2.70
N ILE A 57 -7.17 3.09 1.55
CA ILE A 57 -7.69 1.82 1.01
C ILE A 57 -6.55 0.86 0.64
N ALA A 58 -5.47 1.36 0.04
CA ALA A 58 -4.31 0.55 -0.28
C ALA A 58 -3.66 -0.08 0.97
N PHE A 59 -3.75 0.58 2.11
CA PHE A 59 -3.25 0.08 3.40
C PHE A 59 -4.04 -1.10 3.97
N GLU A 60 -5.24 -1.39 3.44
CA GLU A 60 -6.01 -2.57 3.80
C GLU A 60 -5.50 -3.85 3.15
N LEU A 61 -4.51 -3.76 2.24
CA LEU A 61 -3.93 -4.91 1.56
C LEU A 61 -3.55 -6.07 2.51
N PRO A 62 -2.86 -5.85 3.65
CA PRO A 62 -2.52 -6.93 4.57
C PRO A 62 -3.75 -7.60 5.20
N VAL A 63 -4.80 -6.83 5.48
CA VAL A 63 -6.04 -7.36 6.09
C VAL A 63 -6.77 -8.23 5.08
N VAL A 64 -6.87 -7.79 3.83
CA VAL A 64 -7.49 -8.56 2.76
C VAL A 64 -6.71 -9.85 2.52
N MET A 65 -5.38 -9.77 2.41
CA MET A 65 -4.53 -10.95 2.26
C MET A 65 -4.73 -11.95 3.41
N TYR A 66 -4.69 -11.45 4.65
CA TYR A 66 -4.85 -12.27 5.84
C TYR A 66 -6.24 -12.91 5.91
N GLY A 67 -7.30 -12.14 5.66
CA GLY A 67 -8.67 -12.63 5.65
C GLY A 67 -8.89 -13.74 4.62
N LEU A 68 -8.42 -13.54 3.38
CA LEU A 68 -8.54 -14.56 2.32
C LEU A 68 -7.81 -15.85 2.68
N SER A 69 -6.65 -15.76 3.33
CA SER A 69 -5.89 -16.95 3.73
C SER A 69 -6.46 -17.66 4.94
N VAL A 70 -6.92 -16.94 5.96
CA VAL A 70 -7.55 -17.55 7.14
C VAL A 70 -8.90 -18.19 6.79
N LEU A 71 -9.65 -17.62 5.85
CA LEU A 71 -10.88 -18.21 5.33
C LEU A 71 -10.64 -19.45 4.44
N GLY A 72 -9.38 -19.80 4.13
CA GLY A 72 -9.03 -20.93 3.28
C GLY A 72 -9.29 -20.71 1.80
N VAL A 73 -9.58 -19.48 1.37
CA VAL A 73 -9.79 -19.14 -0.05
C VAL A 73 -8.46 -19.22 -0.81
N VAL A 74 -7.35 -18.84 -0.16
CA VAL A 74 -6.03 -18.73 -0.77
C VAL A 74 -4.94 -19.21 0.19
N GLU A 75 -4.13 -20.19 -0.22
CA GLU A 75 -2.99 -20.66 0.59
C GLU A 75 -1.90 -19.60 0.76
N ALA A 76 -1.15 -19.62 1.87
CA ALA A 76 -0.05 -18.67 2.10
C ALA A 76 0.99 -18.66 0.96
N GLU A 77 1.29 -19.83 0.37
CA GLU A 77 2.26 -19.95 -0.72
C GLU A 77 1.78 -19.29 -2.02
N PHE A 78 0.47 -19.07 -2.19
CA PHE A 78 -0.07 -18.33 -3.33
C PHE A 78 0.49 -16.91 -3.40
N TRP A 79 0.50 -16.19 -2.27
CA TRP A 79 1.04 -14.83 -2.19
C TRP A 79 2.53 -14.81 -2.49
N LYS A 80 3.27 -15.80 -1.99
CA LYS A 80 4.68 -15.92 -2.33
C LYS A 80 4.91 -16.24 -3.80
N ARG A 81 4.09 -17.10 -4.41
CA ARG A 81 4.23 -17.47 -5.84
C ARG A 81 3.87 -16.32 -6.79
N HIS A 82 2.86 -15.52 -6.44
CA HIS A 82 2.36 -14.42 -7.27
C HIS A 82 2.92 -13.04 -6.91
N TRP A 83 4.03 -12.99 -6.16
CA TRP A 83 4.65 -11.73 -5.74
C TRP A 83 4.92 -10.77 -6.90
N ARG A 84 5.32 -11.28 -8.08
CA ARG A 84 5.60 -10.46 -9.28
C ARG A 84 4.34 -9.76 -9.78
N LEU A 85 3.20 -10.45 -9.74
CA LEU A 85 1.90 -9.89 -10.14
C LEU A 85 1.44 -8.83 -9.15
N ALA A 86 1.60 -9.09 -7.85
CA ALA A 86 1.30 -8.11 -6.80
C ALA A 86 2.20 -6.87 -6.93
N THR A 87 3.50 -7.04 -7.15
CA THR A 87 4.44 -5.94 -7.40
C THR A 87 4.02 -5.12 -8.62
N PHE A 88 3.66 -5.77 -9.73
CA PHE A 88 3.16 -5.07 -10.92
C PHE A 88 1.88 -4.28 -10.62
N ALA A 89 0.92 -4.87 -9.91
CA ALA A 89 -0.32 -4.21 -9.51
C ALA A 89 -0.07 -2.99 -8.60
N ILE A 90 0.90 -3.09 -7.68
CA ILE A 90 1.31 -1.98 -6.81
C ILE A 90 1.93 -0.83 -7.62
N PHE A 91 2.82 -1.14 -8.55
CA PHE A 91 3.40 -0.11 -9.43
C PHE A 91 2.33 0.51 -10.34
N PHE A 92 1.42 -0.30 -10.88
CA PHE A 92 0.30 0.19 -11.70
C PHE A 92 -0.60 1.13 -10.89
N PHE A 93 -0.92 0.77 -9.65
CA PHE A 93 -1.67 1.63 -8.74
C PHE A 93 -0.92 2.94 -8.44
N GLY A 94 0.38 2.86 -8.15
CA GLY A 94 1.23 4.03 -7.97
C GLY A 94 1.20 4.96 -9.18
N ALA A 95 1.37 4.40 -10.38
CA ALA A 95 1.34 5.17 -11.63
C ALA A 95 -0.03 5.82 -11.89
N ALA A 96 -1.13 5.15 -11.53
CA ALA A 96 -2.48 5.66 -11.72
C ALA A 96 -2.82 6.85 -10.79
N ILE A 97 -2.20 6.90 -9.60
CA ILE A 97 -2.52 7.92 -8.58
C ILE A 97 -1.55 9.11 -8.58
N THR A 98 -0.37 8.98 -9.17
CA THR A 98 0.65 10.05 -9.22
C THR A 98 0.65 10.79 -10.56
N PRO A 99 0.45 12.12 -10.59
CA PRO A 99 0.22 12.86 -11.83
C PRO A 99 1.47 13.37 -12.58
N ASP A 100 2.68 13.00 -12.17
CA ASP A 100 3.94 13.56 -12.72
C ASP A 100 4.64 12.68 -13.79
N GLY A 101 4.32 11.39 -13.87
CA GLY A 101 4.93 10.47 -14.84
C GLY A 101 6.45 10.28 -14.72
N SER A 102 7.11 10.85 -13.70
CA SER A 102 8.57 10.74 -13.51
C SER A 102 9.01 9.38 -12.97
N GLY A 103 8.07 8.63 -12.37
CA GLY A 103 8.33 7.40 -11.65
C GLY A 103 8.86 7.59 -10.23
N VAL A 104 9.27 8.79 -9.82
CA VAL A 104 9.83 9.06 -8.48
C VAL A 104 8.73 9.00 -7.41
N THR A 105 7.66 9.74 -7.62
CA THR A 105 6.46 9.74 -6.75
C THR A 105 5.78 8.36 -6.77
N MET A 106 5.75 7.69 -7.92
CA MET A 106 5.25 6.32 -8.05
C MET A 106 6.04 5.36 -7.15
N MET A 107 7.38 5.46 -7.14
CA MET A 107 8.22 4.67 -6.23
C MET A 107 7.92 5.00 -4.76
N LEU A 108 7.70 6.26 -4.43
CA LEU A 108 7.33 6.70 -3.08
C LEU A 108 6.02 6.08 -2.60
N VAL A 109 5.06 5.83 -3.50
CA VAL A 109 3.81 5.10 -3.23
C VAL A 109 4.02 3.59 -3.21
N ALA A 110 4.75 3.05 -4.19
CA ALA A 110 4.92 1.61 -4.38
C ALA A 110 5.72 0.95 -3.24
N ILE A 111 6.77 1.61 -2.75
CA ILE A 111 7.64 1.10 -1.68
C ILE A 111 6.85 0.75 -0.41
N PRO A 112 6.08 1.67 0.23
CA PRO A 112 5.31 1.34 1.42
C PRO A 112 4.26 0.25 1.16
N MET A 113 3.64 0.22 -0.03
CA MET A 113 2.71 -0.84 -0.39
C MET A 113 3.39 -2.22 -0.53
N LEU A 114 4.61 -2.28 -1.07
CA LEU A 114 5.40 -3.51 -1.11
C LEU A 114 5.76 -3.99 0.30
N PHE A 115 6.10 -3.09 1.21
CA PHE A 115 6.30 -3.43 2.61
C PHE A 115 5.04 -4.02 3.26
N LEU A 116 3.88 -3.43 2.99
CA LEU A 116 2.60 -3.97 3.46
C LEU A 116 2.32 -5.36 2.88
N TYR A 117 2.60 -5.58 1.60
CA TYR A 117 2.45 -6.90 0.98
C TYR A 117 3.30 -7.97 1.68
N VAL A 118 4.58 -7.67 1.91
CA VAL A 118 5.49 -8.58 2.62
C VAL A 118 5.06 -8.77 4.07
N GLY A 119 4.61 -7.71 4.74
CA GLY A 119 4.09 -7.76 6.11
C GLY A 119 2.82 -8.62 6.23
N GLY A 120 1.89 -8.49 5.28
CA GLY A 120 0.68 -9.32 5.19
C GLY A 120 1.02 -10.79 4.99
N TYR A 121 1.92 -11.10 4.05
CA TYR A 121 2.41 -12.46 3.84
C TYR A 121 3.08 -13.04 5.10
N ALA A 122 3.89 -12.24 5.81
CA ALA A 122 4.53 -12.66 7.05
C ALA A 122 3.50 -12.98 8.15
N ALA A 123 2.46 -12.14 8.30
CA ALA A 123 1.38 -12.37 9.26
C ALA A 123 0.65 -13.70 9.00
N ILE A 124 0.34 -14.00 7.74
CA ILE A 124 -0.27 -15.28 7.35
C ILE A 124 0.64 -16.46 7.71
N ARG A 125 1.94 -16.36 7.40
CA ARG A 125 2.90 -17.45 7.69
C ARG A 125 3.07 -17.71 9.18
N LEU A 126 3.01 -16.66 10.01
CA LEU A 126 3.06 -16.80 11.46
C LEU A 126 1.79 -17.50 11.99
N HIS A 127 0.63 -17.18 11.44
CA HIS A 127 -0.62 -17.85 11.76
C HIS A 127 -0.57 -19.35 11.43
N ASP A 128 -0.19 -19.72 10.20
CA ASP A 128 -0.14 -21.12 9.77
C ASP A 128 0.83 -21.99 10.59
N ARG A 129 1.97 -21.40 11.01
CA ARG A 129 2.93 -22.05 11.91
C ARG A 129 2.33 -22.34 13.28
N SER A 130 1.53 -21.41 13.82
CA SER A 130 0.85 -21.60 15.10
C SER A 130 -0.17 -22.72 15.05
N VAL A 131 -0.98 -22.77 13.97
CA VAL A 131 -2.00 -23.80 13.76
C VAL A 131 -1.37 -25.19 13.61
N SER A 132 -0.28 -25.28 12.82
CA SER A 132 0.43 -26.56 12.58
C SER A 132 1.05 -27.14 13.87
N ARG A 133 1.53 -26.29 14.78
CA ARG A 133 2.09 -26.70 16.08
C ARG A 133 1.03 -27.29 17.01
N HIS A 134 -0.18 -26.73 17.04
CA HIS A 134 -1.27 -27.24 17.89
C HIS A 134 -1.86 -28.55 17.37
N GLY A 135 -1.97 -28.71 16.04
CA GLY A 135 -2.45 -29.96 15.44
C GLY A 135 -1.52 -31.17 15.66
N SER A 136 -0.22 -30.93 15.83
CA SER A 136 0.76 -32.00 16.09
C SER A 136 0.79 -32.45 17.55
N ALA A 137 0.40 -31.58 18.50
CA ALA A 137 0.32 -31.92 19.93
C ALA A 137 -0.94 -32.75 20.28
N ALA A 138 -2.04 -32.55 19.55
CA ALA A 138 -3.29 -33.29 19.75
C ALA A 138 -3.28 -34.72 19.19
N LYS A 139 -2.31 -35.07 18.34
CA LYS A 139 -2.22 -36.38 17.66
C LYS A 139 -1.25 -37.36 18.35
N SER A 140 -0.63 -36.97 19.45
CA SER A 140 0.30 -37.80 20.24
C SER A 140 -0.21 -38.16 21.64
N SER A 141 -1.50 -37.91 21.93
CA SER A 141 -2.22 -38.34 23.13
C SER A 141 -3.29 -39.35 22.74
#